data_AF-A0A1C6A2M9-F1
#
_entry.id   AF-A0A1C6A2M9-F1
#
_cell.length_a   1.000
_cell.length_b   1.000
_cell.length_c   1.000
_cell.angle_alpha   90.00
_cell.angle_beta   90.00
_cell.angle_gamma   90.00
#
_symmetry.space_group_name_H-M   'P 1'
#
loop_
_entity.id
_entity.type
_entity.pdbx_description
1 polymer ?
#
loop_
_entity_poly.entity_id
_entity_poly.type
_entity_poly.pdbx_seq_one_letter_code
_entity_poly.pdbx_strand_id
1 'polypeptide(L)'
;MIDTPKTENSVRTIDIPNFLKEEVQEYAKKHYGFPENQRLFPIVARTLQKRLKKYEALTGVKPIRVHDIRHSHVAYLIYQGVEPLIIKERLGHKDIQMTLNTYGHLYPSQQKKVAEMLDNKR
;
A
#
# COMPACT_ATOMS: atom_id res chain seq x y z
N MET A 1 5.00 22.54 3.86
CA MET A 1 5.93 22.07 4.90
C MET A 1 5.60 20.63 5.22
N ILE A 2 6.60 19.81 5.53
CA ILE A 2 6.42 18.46 6.05
C ILE A 2 6.45 18.58 7.58
N ASP A 3 5.34 18.24 8.23
CA ASP A 3 5.22 18.29 9.69
C ASP A 3 5.55 16.91 10.30
N THR A 4 6.00 16.89 11.55
CA THR A 4 6.28 15.64 12.26
C THR A 4 5.00 14.86 12.53
N PRO A 5 4.98 13.53 12.30
CA PRO A 5 3.82 12.73 12.62
C PRO A 5 3.50 12.74 14.12
N LYS A 6 2.21 12.60 14.45
CA LYS A 6 1.74 12.54 15.84
C LYS A 6 2.21 11.31 16.62
N THR A 7 2.67 10.26 15.93
CA THR A 7 3.11 9.00 16.52
C THR A 7 4.36 8.49 15.81
N GLU A 8 5.30 7.93 16.58
CA GLU A 8 6.55 7.37 16.05
C GLU A 8 6.31 6.29 15.00
N ASN A 9 5.29 5.45 15.20
CA ASN A 9 4.88 4.39 14.26
C ASN A 9 4.49 4.89 12.86
N SER A 10 4.23 6.19 12.70
CA SER A 10 3.90 6.77 11.40
C SER A 10 5.14 6.99 10.51
N VAL A 11 6.33 7.11 11.11
CA VAL A 11 7.61 7.23 10.40
C VAL A 11 8.13 5.83 10.07
N ARG A 12 8.39 5.55 8.80
CA ARG A 12 8.96 4.27 8.37
C ARG A 12 9.72 4.38 7.06
N THR A 13 10.67 3.49 6.88
CA THR A 13 11.37 3.27 5.61
C THR A 13 10.68 2.14 4.87
N ILE A 14 10.46 2.32 3.56
CA ILE A 14 9.92 1.28 2.69
C ILE A 14 10.83 1.13 1.48
N ASP A 15 11.10 -0.11 1.10
CA ASP A 15 11.75 -0.39 -0.17
C ASP A 15 10.76 -0.23 -1.31
N ILE A 16 11.22 0.49 -2.35
CA ILE A 16 10.48 0.72 -3.58
C ILE A 16 11.20 0.03 -4.75
N PRO A 17 10.45 -0.54 -5.71
CA PRO A 17 11.03 -1.09 -6.92
C PRO A 17 11.76 -0.03 -7.75
N ASN A 18 12.75 -0.46 -8.55
CA ASN A 18 13.53 0.44 -9.41
C ASN A 18 12.67 1.22 -10.41
N PHE A 19 11.66 0.58 -11.01
CA PHE A 19 10.77 1.29 -11.94
C PHE A 19 10.06 2.48 -11.26
N LEU A 20 9.61 2.30 -10.02
CA LEU A 20 8.94 3.37 -9.26
C LEU A 20 9.93 4.47 -8.88
N LYS A 21 11.17 4.10 -8.53
CA LYS A 21 12.24 5.07 -8.30
C LYS A 21 12.49 5.92 -9.55
N GLU A 22 12.57 5.31 -10.72
CA GLU A 22 12.78 5.99 -12.01
C GLU A 22 11.62 6.93 -12.33
N GLU A 23 10.37 6.47 -12.20
CA GLU A 23 9.16 7.29 -12.42
C GLU A 23 9.12 8.50 -11.48
N VAL A 24 9.43 8.29 -10.20
CA VAL A 24 9.48 9.37 -9.20
C VAL A 24 10.58 10.37 -9.52
N GLN A 25 11.75 9.91 -9.96
CA GLN A 25 12.85 10.77 -10.38
C GLN A 25 12.49 11.57 -11.64
N GLU A 26 11.84 10.96 -12.62
CA GLU A 26 11.37 11.65 -13.82
C GLU A 26 10.32 12.71 -13.48
N TYR A 27 9.39 12.39 -12.58
CA TYR A 27 8.41 13.34 -12.08
C TYR A 27 9.08 14.53 -11.37
N ALA A 28 10.04 14.26 -10.48
CA ALA A 28 10.76 15.30 -9.74
C ALA A 28 11.52 16.25 -10.67
N LYS A 29 12.13 15.74 -11.76
CA LYS A 29 12.85 16.56 -12.77
C LYS A 29 11.95 17.57 -13.49
N LYS A 30 10.63 17.32 -13.57
CA LYS A 30 9.66 18.25 -14.20
C LYS A 30 9.42 19.51 -13.34
N HIS A 31 9.89 19.52 -12.09
CA HIS A 31 9.78 20.65 -11.18
C HIS A 31 11.16 21.25 -10.93
N TYR A 32 11.34 22.53 -11.27
CA TYR A 32 12.61 23.21 -11.08
C TYR A 32 12.85 23.48 -9.59
N GLY A 33 13.96 23.00 -9.04
CA GLY A 33 14.41 23.31 -7.67
C GLY A 33 13.54 22.72 -6.56
N PHE A 34 13.41 21.39 -6.50
CA PHE A 34 12.68 20.70 -5.42
C PHE A 34 13.38 20.90 -4.07
N PRO A 35 12.82 21.68 -3.13
CA PRO A 35 13.43 21.85 -1.83
C PRO A 35 13.10 20.64 -0.93
N GLU A 36 14.07 20.21 -0.12
CA GLU A 36 14.01 18.96 0.67
C GLU A 36 12.81 18.86 1.63
N ASN A 37 12.26 20.01 2.02
CA ASN A 37 11.21 20.20 3.01
C ASN A 37 9.81 20.45 2.40
N GLN A 38 9.62 20.18 1.10
CA GLN A 38 8.33 20.24 0.42
C GLN A 38 7.79 18.86 0.03
N ARG A 39 6.45 18.80 -0.14
CA ARG A 39 5.77 17.57 -0.54
C ARG A 39 6.05 17.29 -2.01
N LEU A 40 6.46 16.06 -2.32
CA LEU A 40 6.60 15.60 -3.71
C LEU A 40 5.31 15.78 -4.51
N PHE A 41 4.16 15.45 -3.90
CA PHE A 41 2.84 15.67 -4.47
C PHE A 41 2.07 16.69 -3.64
N PRO A 42 1.92 17.95 -4.08
CA PRO A 42 1.15 18.98 -3.38
C PRO A 42 -0.36 18.81 -3.61
N ILE A 43 -0.86 17.58 -3.53
CA ILE A 43 -2.27 17.24 -3.76
C ILE A 43 -2.86 16.71 -2.45
N VAL A 44 -4.01 17.26 -2.06
CA VAL A 44 -4.77 16.76 -0.90
C VAL A 44 -5.73 15.64 -1.32
N ALA A 45 -6.03 14.72 -0.39
CA ALA A 45 -6.86 13.55 -0.65
C ALA A 45 -8.22 13.89 -1.27
N ARG A 46 -8.86 15.00 -0.85
CA ARG A 46 -10.12 15.48 -1.43
C ARG A 46 -10.01 15.78 -2.93
N THR A 47 -8.91 16.40 -3.35
CA THR A 47 -8.64 16.70 -4.77
C THR A 47 -8.45 15.41 -5.56
N LEU A 48 -7.71 14.44 -4.99
CA LEU A 48 -7.52 13.14 -5.61
C LEU A 48 -8.85 12.38 -5.74
N GLN A 49 -9.68 12.36 -4.70
CA GLN A 49 -11.00 11.75 -4.74
C GLN A 49 -11.92 12.40 -5.79
N LYS A 50 -11.89 13.73 -5.93
CA LYS A 50 -12.64 14.44 -6.98
C LYS A 50 -12.19 14.01 -8.38
N ARG A 51 -10.88 13.84 -8.57
CA ARG A 51 -10.32 13.35 -9.85
C ARG A 51 -10.74 11.92 -10.12
N LEU A 52 -10.65 11.01 -9.14
CA LEU A 52 -11.15 9.63 -9.28
C LEU A 52 -12.62 9.60 -9.70
N LYS A 53 -13.48 10.37 -9.03
CA LYS A 53 -14.91 10.48 -9.40
C LYS A 53 -15.14 10.93 -10.84
N LYS A 54 -14.30 11.84 -11.35
CA LYS A 54 -14.36 12.26 -12.76
C LYS A 54 -14.07 11.09 -13.69
N TYR A 55 -13.02 10.31 -13.42
CA TYR A 55 -12.63 9.19 -14.27
C TYR A 55 -13.57 7.98 -14.14
N GLU A 56 -14.17 7.76 -12.97
CA GLU A 56 -15.25 6.79 -12.77
C GLU A 56 -16.40 7.04 -13.74
N ALA A 57 -16.87 8.29 -13.84
CA ALA A 57 -17.94 8.67 -14.76
C ALA A 57 -17.56 8.52 -16.24
N LEU A 58 -16.28 8.64 -16.58
CA LEU A 58 -15.78 8.50 -17.96
C LEU A 58 -15.59 7.04 -18.38
N THR A 59 -15.30 6.15 -17.43
CA THR A 59 -14.93 4.75 -17.71
C THR A 59 -16.04 3.75 -17.35
N GLY A 60 -17.02 4.16 -16.56
CA GLY A 60 -18.10 3.29 -16.09
C GLY A 60 -17.68 2.30 -15.00
N VAL A 61 -16.47 2.43 -14.45
CA VAL A 61 -16.04 1.59 -13.33
C VAL A 61 -16.80 1.94 -12.05
N LYS A 62 -16.87 0.98 -11.12
CA LYS A 62 -17.46 1.20 -9.80
C LYS A 62 -16.70 2.32 -9.08
N PRO A 63 -17.36 3.09 -8.20
CA PRO A 63 -16.69 4.15 -7.44
C PRO A 63 -15.48 3.64 -6.66
N ILE A 64 -14.36 4.37 -6.75
CA ILE A 64 -13.07 4.02 -6.12
C ILE A 64 -12.70 5.13 -5.14
N ARG A 65 -12.49 4.75 -3.88
CA ARG A 65 -12.00 5.65 -2.86
C ARG A 65 -10.48 5.68 -2.88
N VAL A 66 -9.88 6.80 -2.47
CA VAL A 66 -8.40 6.89 -2.38
C VAL A 66 -7.79 5.77 -1.52
N HIS A 67 -8.47 5.35 -0.44
CA HIS A 67 -7.99 4.24 0.39
C HIS A 67 -8.10 2.87 -0.29
N ASP A 68 -8.97 2.71 -1.29
CA ASP A 68 -9.11 1.44 -2.01
C ASP A 68 -7.83 1.10 -2.78
N ILE A 69 -7.06 2.11 -3.20
CA ILE A 69 -5.73 1.89 -3.81
C ILE A 69 -4.80 1.15 -2.83
N ARG A 70 -4.84 1.51 -1.53
CA ARG A 70 -4.07 0.81 -0.50
C ARG A 70 -4.62 -0.60 -0.27
N HIS A 71 -5.94 -0.79 -0.27
CA HIS A 71 -6.53 -2.12 -0.15
C HIS A 71 -6.16 -3.02 -1.34
N SER A 72 -6.17 -2.50 -2.57
CA SER A 72 -5.74 -3.21 -3.77
C SER A 72 -4.27 -3.62 -3.71
N HIS A 73 -3.39 -2.73 -3.25
CA HIS A 73 -1.97 -3.05 -3.04
C HIS A 73 -1.79 -4.22 -2.05
N VAL A 74 -2.52 -4.20 -0.93
CA VAL A 74 -2.43 -5.29 0.07
C VAL A 74 -3.00 -6.60 -0.46
N ALA A 75 -4.15 -6.55 -1.13
CA ALA A 75 -4.74 -7.74 -1.75
C ALA A 75 -3.79 -8.37 -2.77
N TYR A 76 -3.10 -7.55 -3.57
CA TYR A 76 -2.09 -8.01 -4.52
C TYR A 76 -0.91 -8.68 -3.79
N LEU A 77 -0.37 -8.08 -2.72
CA LEU A 77 0.72 -8.68 -1.94
C LEU A 77 0.32 -10.04 -1.32
N ILE A 78 -0.90 -10.15 -0.79
CA ILE A 78 -1.42 -11.40 -0.23
C ILE A 78 -1.54 -12.46 -1.33
N TYR A 79 -2.05 -12.08 -2.50
CA TYR A 79 -2.13 -12.97 -3.66
C TYR A 79 -0.74 -13.47 -4.10
N GLN A 80 0.29 -12.62 -4.02
CA GLN A 80 1.69 -13.00 -4.27
C GLN A 80 2.33 -13.84 -3.13
N GLY A 81 1.58 -14.14 -2.07
CA GLY A 81 2.05 -14.96 -0.94
C GLY A 81 2.93 -14.21 0.05
N VAL A 82 2.93 -12.87 0.05
CA VAL A 82 3.70 -12.08 1.02
C VAL A 82 3.13 -12.27 2.42
N GLU A 83 4.02 -12.48 3.39
CA GLU A 83 3.62 -12.77 4.76
C GLU A 83 2.90 -11.59 5.44
N PRO A 84 1.89 -11.87 6.29
CA PRO A 84 1.13 -10.83 6.98
C PRO A 84 2.00 -9.87 7.81
N LEU A 85 3.11 -10.37 8.37
CA LEU A 85 4.04 -9.58 9.17
C LEU A 85 4.76 -8.52 8.32
N ILE A 86 5.28 -8.92 7.15
CA ILE A 86 5.91 -8.03 6.17
C ILE A 86 4.91 -6.97 5.70
N ILE A 87 3.66 -7.37 5.43
CA ILE A 87 2.59 -6.44 5.05
C ILE A 87 2.33 -5.45 6.20
N LYS A 88 2.19 -5.91 7.45
CA LYS A 88 1.99 -5.04 8.63
C LYS A 88 3.09 -3.98 8.75
N GLU A 89 4.35 -4.38 8.61
CA GLU A 89 5.51 -3.47 8.66
C GLU A 89 5.48 -2.44 7.51
N ARG A 90 5.28 -2.90 6.28
CA ARG A 90 5.16 -2.03 5.09
C ARG A 90 4.03 -1.00 5.24
N LEU A 91 2.93 -1.41 5.86
CA LEU A 91 1.76 -0.58 6.11
C LEU A 91 1.93 0.36 7.31
N GLY A 92 2.87 0.10 8.22
CA GLY A 92 3.04 0.85 9.48
C GLY A 92 1.90 0.62 10.47
N HIS A 93 1.27 -0.56 10.46
CA HIS A 93 0.24 -0.88 11.45
C HIS A 93 0.89 -1.19 12.81
N LYS A 94 0.34 -0.65 13.90
CA LYS A 94 0.86 -0.87 15.26
C LYS A 94 0.85 -2.36 15.64
N ASP A 95 -0.21 -3.05 15.25
CA ASP A 95 -0.44 -4.45 15.57
C ASP A 95 -0.79 -5.23 14.29
N ILE A 96 -0.32 -6.48 14.21
CA ILE A 96 -0.68 -7.44 13.18
C ILE A 96 -2.19 -7.71 13.16
N GLN A 97 -2.86 -7.61 14.31
CA GLN A 97 -4.32 -7.74 14.40
C GLN A 97 -5.04 -6.75 13.49
N MET A 98 -4.55 -5.51 13.34
CA MET A 98 -5.19 -4.53 12.44
C MET A 98 -5.13 -5.01 10.98
N THR A 99 -4.00 -5.59 10.56
CA THR A 99 -3.83 -6.15 9.22
C THR A 99 -4.72 -7.37 9.04
N LEU A 100 -4.72 -8.31 9.98
CA LEU A 100 -5.50 -9.54 9.89
C LEU A 100 -7.02 -9.30 9.98
N ASN A 101 -7.47 -8.36 10.79
CA ASN A 101 -8.89 -7.98 10.86
C ASN A 101 -9.37 -7.39 9.54
N THR A 102 -8.50 -6.66 8.83
CA THR A 102 -8.87 -6.02 7.56
C THR A 102 -8.76 -6.98 6.37
N TYR A 103 -7.72 -7.82 6.34
CA TYR A 103 -7.34 -8.59 5.13
C TYR A 103 -7.28 -10.10 5.35
N GLY A 104 -7.55 -10.60 6.56
CA GLY A 104 -7.44 -12.02 6.93
C GLY A 104 -8.24 -12.94 6.02
N HIS A 105 -9.41 -12.48 5.57
CA HIS A 105 -10.29 -13.20 4.66
C HIS A 105 -9.72 -13.42 3.25
N LEU A 106 -8.63 -12.73 2.89
CA LEU A 106 -7.95 -12.88 1.60
C LEU A 106 -6.90 -13.99 1.61
N TYR A 107 -6.49 -14.48 2.79
CA TYR A 107 -5.48 -15.53 2.88
C TYR A 107 -6.09 -16.90 2.59
N PRO A 108 -5.50 -17.69 1.68
CA PRO A 108 -5.96 -19.04 1.42
C PRO A 108 -5.73 -19.93 2.66
N SER A 109 -6.64 -20.88 2.90
CA SER A 109 -6.43 -21.90 3.91
C SER A 109 -5.21 -22.76 3.56
N GLN A 110 -4.28 -22.90 4.50
CA GLN A 110 -3.10 -23.75 4.35
C GLN A 110 -3.23 -25.10 5.07
N GLN A 111 -4.38 -25.40 5.67
CA GLN A 111 -4.57 -26.59 6.51
C GLN A 111 -4.25 -27.90 5.77
N LYS A 112 -4.71 -28.03 4.51
CA LYS A 112 -4.43 -29.21 3.68
C LYS A 112 -2.93 -29.37 3.39
N LYS A 113 -2.27 -28.26 3.01
CA LYS A 113 -0.82 -28.23 2.75
C LYS A 113 -0.01 -28.61 3.98
N VAL A 114 -0.45 -28.17 5.17
CA VAL A 114 0.19 -28.51 6.45
C VAL A 114 0.05 -30.00 6.74
N ALA A 115 -1.15 -30.58 6.56
CA ALA A 115 -1.36 -32.01 6.74
C ALA A 115 -0.45 -32.84 5.82
N GLU A 116 -0.45 -32.54 4.51
CA GLU A 116 0.41 -33.20 3.53
C GLU A 116 1.91 -33.08 3.87
N MET A 117 2.35 -31.91 4.36
CA MET A 117 3.75 -31.72 4.78
C MET A 117 4.13 -32.63 5.96
N LEU A 118 3.22 -32.82 6.92
CA LEU A 118 3.46 -33.66 8.09
C LEU A 118 3.47 -35.15 7.74
N ASP A 119 2.59 -35.58 6.83
CA ASP A 119 2.56 -36.96 6.34
C ASP A 119 3.86 -37.34 5.63
N ASN A 120 4.42 -36.44 4.82
CA ASN A 120 5.67 -36.65 4.08
C ASN A 120 6.94 -36.66 4.96
N LYS A 121 6.84 -36.39 6.26
CA LYS A 121 7.96 -36.40 7.21
C LYS A 121 8.00 -37.66 8.09
N ARG A 122 7.08 -38.60 7.87
CA ARG A 122 7.12 -39.95 8.44
C ARG A 122 7.74 -40.93 7.46
#